data_AF-A0A2Z6B0F6-F1
#
_entry.id   AF-A0A2Z6B0F6-F1
#
_cell.length_a   1.000
_cell.length_b   1.000
_cell.length_c   1.000
_cell.angle_alpha   90.00
_cell.angle_beta   90.00
_cell.angle_gamma   90.00
#
_symmetry.space_group_name_H-M   'P 1'
#
loop_
_entity.id
_entity.type
_entity.pdbx_description
1 polymer ?
#
loop_
_entity_poly.entity_id
_entity_poly.type
_entity_poly.pdbx_seq_one_letter_code
_entity_poly.pdbx_strand_id
1 'polypeptide(L)'
;MPYITPDRREAFDQALAQLAEEVTNQGELNYCIYKLSTLIIDRIGESYEKLSMCSSAMEHAKLEWYRKKLSPYEDIKIKDNGDI
;
A
#
# COMPACT_ATOMS: atom_id res chain seq x y z
N MET A 1 -5.04 6.52 -2.71
CA MET A 1 -5.44 7.59 -1.77
C MET A 1 -6.23 8.66 -2.51
N PRO A 2 -7.31 9.21 -1.94
CA PRO A 2 -8.20 10.13 -2.65
C PRO A 2 -7.54 11.46 -3.05
N TYR A 3 -6.47 11.87 -2.38
CA TYR A 3 -5.78 13.15 -2.59
C TYR A 3 -4.67 13.14 -3.67
N ILE A 4 -4.28 11.98 -4.21
CA ILE A 4 -3.36 11.93 -5.37
C ILE A 4 -4.17 12.08 -6.66
N THR A 5 -3.76 12.99 -7.55
CA THR A 5 -4.45 13.22 -8.84
C THR A 5 -4.38 11.99 -9.75
N PRO A 6 -5.33 11.81 -10.69
CA PRO A 6 -5.32 10.69 -11.64
C PRO A 6 -3.99 10.58 -12.40
N ASP A 7 -3.51 11.67 -13.03
CA ASP A 7 -2.25 11.67 -13.79
C ASP A 7 -1.04 11.22 -12.96
N ARG A 8 -1.04 11.56 -11.66
CA ARG A 8 0.03 11.13 -10.75
C ARG A 8 -0.08 9.65 -10.38
N ARG A 9 -1.28 9.05 -10.38
CA ARG A 9 -1.44 7.60 -10.19
C ARG A 9 -0.97 6.85 -11.42
N GLU A 10 -1.38 7.30 -12.62
CA GLU A 10 -0.99 6.69 -13.89
C GLU A 10 0.53 6.63 -14.06
N ALA A 11 1.25 7.67 -13.59
CA ALA A 11 2.71 7.69 -13.57
C ALA A 11 3.36 6.54 -12.76
N PHE A 12 2.62 5.90 -11.85
CA PHE A 12 3.08 4.77 -11.04
C PHE A 12 2.47 3.44 -11.47
N ASP A 13 1.26 3.44 -12.04
CA ASP A 13 0.48 2.23 -12.28
C ASP A 13 1.22 1.22 -13.17
N GLN A 14 1.97 1.66 -14.18
CA GLN A 14 2.75 0.74 -15.03
C GLN A 14 3.82 -0.02 -14.25
N ALA A 15 4.62 0.68 -13.42
CA ALA A 15 5.68 0.05 -12.63
C ALA A 15 5.10 -0.83 -11.53
N LEU A 16 3.97 -0.42 -10.94
CA LEU A 16 3.26 -1.21 -9.93
C LEU A 16 2.65 -2.49 -10.52
N ALA A 17 2.11 -2.44 -11.74
CA ALA A 17 1.58 -3.61 -12.43
C ALA A 17 2.67 -4.66 -12.68
N GLN A 18 3.84 -4.22 -13.17
CA GLN A 18 4.99 -5.12 -13.38
C GLN A 18 5.47 -5.73 -12.06
N LEU A 19 5.60 -4.92 -11.00
CA LEU A 19 6.02 -5.43 -9.69
C LEU A 19 5.00 -6.44 -9.12
N ALA A 20 3.71 -6.23 -9.36
CA ALA A 20 2.66 -7.12 -8.87
C ALA A 20 2.69 -8.53 -9.51
N GLU A 21 3.27 -8.68 -10.71
CA GLU A 21 3.45 -9.98 -11.36
C GLU A 21 4.54 -10.82 -10.67
N GLU A 22 5.52 -10.17 -10.05
CA GLU A 22 6.67 -10.82 -9.40
C GLU A 22 6.43 -11.14 -7.92
N VAL A 23 5.53 -10.41 -7.26
CA VAL A 23 5.24 -10.59 -5.83
C VAL A 23 4.25 -11.73 -5.61
N THR A 24 4.71 -12.81 -4.97
CA THR A 24 3.96 -14.06 -4.80
C THR A 24 3.47 -14.30 -3.38
N ASN A 25 4.07 -13.64 -2.39
CA ASN A 25 3.76 -13.86 -0.99
C ASN A 25 3.87 -12.59 -0.13
N GLN A 26 3.36 -12.70 1.11
CA GLN A 26 3.33 -11.60 2.07
C GLN A 26 4.73 -11.06 2.42
N GLY A 27 5.75 -11.92 2.48
CA GLY A 27 7.12 -11.52 2.80
C GLY A 27 7.71 -10.62 1.72
N GLU A 28 7.50 -10.96 0.45
CA GLU A 28 7.94 -10.18 -0.71
C GLU A 28 7.24 -8.82 -0.78
N LEU A 29 5.93 -8.77 -0.52
CA LEU A 29 5.20 -7.50 -0.47
C LEU A 29 5.75 -6.59 0.63
N ASN A 30 6.00 -7.14 1.82
CA ASN A 30 6.62 -6.41 2.92
C ASN A 30 8.01 -5.87 2.54
N TYR A 31 8.82 -6.69 1.88
CA TYR A 31 10.14 -6.28 1.37
C TYR A 31 10.03 -5.13 0.37
N CYS A 32 9.08 -5.19 -0.57
CA CYS A 32 8.86 -4.13 -1.54
C CYS A 32 8.49 -2.80 -0.88
N ILE A 33 7.59 -2.81 0.10
CA ILE A 33 7.17 -1.62 0.85
C ILE A 33 8.36 -1.03 1.63
N TYR A 34 9.13 -1.89 2.32
CA TYR A 34 10.34 -1.51 3.03
C TYR A 34 11.36 -0.88 2.07
N LYS A 35 11.71 -1.58 0.98
CA LYS A 35 12.74 -1.15 0.05
C LYS A 35 12.37 0.14 -0.67
N LEU A 36 11.11 0.31 -1.09
CA LEU A 36 10.63 1.56 -1.67
C LEU A 36 10.81 2.73 -0.70
N SER A 37 10.48 2.52 0.57
CA SER A 37 10.62 3.55 1.60
C SER A 37 12.09 3.88 1.86
N THR A 38 12.97 2.87 1.93
CA THR A 38 14.43 3.08 2.02
C THR A 38 14.94 3.92 0.86
N LEU A 39 14.59 3.57 -0.38
CA LEU A 39 15.03 4.31 -1.57
C LEU A 39 14.53 5.76 -1.58
N ILE A 40 13.33 6.02 -1.06
CA ILE A 40 12.81 7.38 -0.88
C ILE A 40 13.69 8.15 0.11
N ILE A 41 13.97 7.57 1.28
CA ILE A 41 14.79 8.18 2.32
C ILE A 41 16.21 8.45 1.83
N ASP A 42 16.84 7.49 1.14
CA ASP A 42 18.17 7.65 0.54
C ASP A 42 18.21 8.84 -0.42
N ARG A 43 17.13 9.03 -1.22
CA ARG A 43 17.02 10.14 -2.17
C ARG A 43 16.84 11.50 -1.49
N ILE A 44 16.05 11.57 -0.41
CA ILE A 44 15.65 12.85 0.21
C ILE A 44 16.44 13.18 1.48
N GLY A 45 17.28 12.27 1.97
CA GLY A 45 18.09 12.37 3.19
C GLY A 45 17.35 11.96 4.46
N GLU A 46 18.04 11.31 5.40
CA GLU A 46 17.45 10.78 6.63
C GLU A 46 17.11 11.86 7.66
N SER A 47 15.89 11.79 8.20
CA SER A 47 15.49 12.48 9.42
C SER A 47 14.32 11.75 10.06
N TYR A 48 14.10 11.94 11.36
CA TYR A 48 12.95 11.35 12.07
C TYR A 48 11.62 11.69 11.40
N GLU A 49 11.44 12.94 10.98
CA GLU A 49 10.23 13.40 10.28
C GLU A 49 9.97 12.59 9.00
N LYS A 50 11.00 12.35 8.20
CA LYS A 50 10.86 11.63 6.92
C LYS A 50 10.67 10.13 7.11
N LEU A 51 11.34 9.55 8.11
CA LEU A 51 11.13 8.16 8.51
C LEU A 51 9.69 7.96 9.00
N SER A 52 9.22 8.86 9.87
CA SER A 52 7.85 8.87 10.38
C SER A 52 6.82 9.08 9.27
N MET A 53 7.10 9.94 8.28
CA MET A 53 6.27 10.11 7.08
C MET A 53 6.09 8.79 6.33
N CYS A 54 7.17 8.04 6.08
CA CYS A 54 7.07 6.74 5.39
C CYS A 54 6.27 5.73 6.21
N SER A 55 6.55 5.61 7.51
CA SER A 55 5.81 4.72 8.41
C SER A 55 4.32 5.06 8.46
N SER A 56 3.97 6.34 8.55
CA SER A 56 2.58 6.80 8.57
C SER A 56 1.89 6.55 7.23
N ALA A 57 2.59 6.75 6.12
CA ALA A 57 2.06 6.48 4.78
C ALA A 57 1.70 4.99 4.60
N MET A 58 2.51 4.08 5.13
CA MET A 58 2.21 2.63 5.11
C MET A 58 0.90 2.32 5.86
N GLU A 59 0.74 2.86 7.07
CA GLU A 59 -0.47 2.61 7.87
C GLU A 59 -1.72 3.19 7.20
N HIS A 60 -1.64 4.41 6.68
CA HIS A 60 -2.74 5.02 5.94
C HIS A 60 -3.10 4.21 4.69
N ALA A 61 -2.12 3.69 3.95
CA ALA A 61 -2.36 2.83 2.80
C ALA A 61 -3.03 1.51 3.20
N LYS A 62 -2.62 0.90 4.31
CA LYS A 62 -3.24 -0.32 4.86
C LYS A 62 -4.72 -0.08 5.19
N LEU A 63 -5.03 1.00 5.91
CA LEU A 63 -6.40 1.35 6.30
C LEU A 63 -7.29 1.63 5.08
N GLU A 64 -6.79 2.35 4.08
CA GLU A 64 -7.56 2.61 2.86
C GLU A 64 -7.77 1.33 2.04
N TRP A 65 -6.77 0.44 1.97
CA TRP A 65 -6.91 -0.87 1.34
C TRP A 65 -7.94 -1.74 2.07
N TYR A 66 -7.88 -1.79 3.40
CA TYR A 66 -8.86 -2.48 4.22
C TYR A 66 -10.28 -2.00 3.88
N ARG A 67 -10.51 -0.69 3.95
CA ARG A 67 -11.81 -0.06 3.68
C ARG A 67 -12.32 -0.31 2.26
N LYS A 68 -11.44 -0.32 1.26
CA LYS A 68 -11.82 -0.41 -0.16
C LYS A 68 -11.82 -1.82 -0.73
N LYS A 69 -11.10 -2.75 -0.12
CA LYS A 69 -10.89 -4.11 -0.64
C LYS A 69 -11.34 -5.17 0.35
N LEU A 70 -10.86 -5.13 1.59
CA LEU A 70 -11.15 -6.18 2.56
C LEU A 70 -12.58 -6.09 3.10
N SER A 71 -13.03 -4.91 3.54
CA SER A 71 -14.37 -4.72 4.10
C SER A 71 -15.50 -5.16 3.13
N PRO A 72 -15.47 -4.81 1.82
CA PRO A 72 -16.47 -5.35 0.88
C PRO A 72 -16.44 -6.88 0.73
N TYR A 73 -15.26 -7.50 0.87
CA TYR A 73 -15.13 -8.95 0.86
C TYR A 73 -15.69 -9.56 2.16
N GLU A 74 -15.45 -8.93 3.31
CA GLU A 74 -16.04 -9.31 4.60
C GLU A 74 -17.56 -9.23 4.55
N ASP A 75 -18.15 -8.19 3.95
CA ASP A 75 -19.60 -8.07 3.74
C ASP A 75 -20.18 -9.26 2.94
N ILE A 76 -19.43 -9.76 1.96
CA ILE A 76 -19.80 -10.97 1.21
C ILE A 76 -19.73 -12.19 2.14
N LYS A 77 -18.66 -12.32 2.93
CA LYS A 77 -18.49 -13.45 3.85
C LYS A 77 -19.46 -13.47 5.01
N ILE A 78 -19.94 -12.32 5.47
CA ILE A 78 -21.02 -12.21 6.44
C ILE A 78 -22.33 -12.75 5.85
N LYS A 79 -22.62 -12.46 4.57
CA LYS A 79 -23.79 -13.03 3.89
C LYS A 79 -23.68 -14.54 3.66
N ASP A 80 -22.49 -15.02 3.32
CA ASP A 80 -22.22 -16.43 3.05
C ASP A 80 -22.24 -17.29 4.33
N ASN A 81 -21.61 -16.81 5.40
CA ASN A 81 -21.29 -17.61 6.58
C ASN A 81 -22.02 -17.16 7.86
N GLY A 82 -22.77 -16.06 7.80
CA GLY A 82 -23.30 -15.39 8.98
C GLY A 82 -22.33 -14.35 9.56
N ASP A 83 -22.88 -13.42 10.32
CA ASP A 83 -22.10 -12.46 11.10
C ASP A 83 -21.56 -13.10 12.39
N ILE A 84 -20.52 -12.47 12.99
CA ILE A 84 -19.93 -12.90 14.27
C ILE A 84 -20.71 -12.31 15.44
#